data_AF-A0AAU5W8R3-F1
#
_entry.id   AF-A0AAU5W8R3-F1
#
_cell.length_a   1.000
_cell.length_b   1.000
_cell.length_c   1.000
_cell.angle_alpha   90.00
_cell.angle_beta   90.00
_cell.angle_gamma   90.00
#
_symmetry.space_group_name_H-M   'P 1'
#
loop_
_entity.id
_entity.type
_entity.pdbx_description
1 polymer ?
#
loop_
_entity_poly.entity_id
_entity_poly.type
_entity_poly.pdbx_seq_one_letter_code
_entity_poly.pdbx_strand_id
1 'polypeptide(L)'
;MTADGYTVRPQTLRAAASGLASAGERLAAEWRNLVSGVEGMGAPWGGDDIGMLIGESYTAVQTKAGESFSGAAEDLAALGEKLMEMADNHERAEEEMVGEITSISTALNG
;
A
#
# COMPACT_ATOMS: atom_id res chain seq x y z
N MET A 1 -21.91 3.53 30.13
CA MET A 1 -22.26 3.49 28.70
C MET A 1 -21.02 3.01 27.98
N THR A 2 -20.92 1.71 27.74
CA THR A 2 -19.87 1.15 26.88
C THR A 2 -20.31 1.40 25.45
N ALA A 3 -19.88 2.52 24.86
CA ALA A 3 -19.65 2.49 23.43
C ALA A 3 -18.67 1.33 23.22
N ASP A 4 -18.96 0.38 22.33
CA ASP A 4 -17.96 -0.58 21.88
C ASP A 4 -16.83 0.24 21.24
N GLY A 5 -15.92 0.69 22.09
CA GLY A 5 -14.87 1.62 21.75
C GLY A 5 -13.88 0.84 20.93
N TYR A 6 -13.88 1.07 19.62
CA TYR A 6 -12.75 0.71 18.79
C TYR A 6 -11.50 1.27 19.45
N THR A 7 -10.74 0.41 20.13
CA THR A 7 -9.45 0.77 20.69
C THR A 7 -8.50 0.83 19.51
N VAL A 8 -8.37 2.00 18.91
CA VAL A 8 -7.39 2.23 17.87
C VAL A 8 -6.02 2.16 18.53
N ARG A 9 -5.15 1.30 18.01
CA ARG A 9 -3.78 1.16 18.48
C ARG A 9 -2.86 1.73 17.41
N PRO A 10 -2.33 2.95 17.57
CA PRO A 10 -1.46 3.59 16.59
C PRO A 10 -0.33 2.68 16.11
N GLN A 11 0.26 1.88 17.00
CA GLN A 11 1.33 0.94 16.63
C GLN A 11 0.85 -0.15 15.66
N THR A 12 -0.38 -0.65 15.79
CA THR A 12 -0.93 -1.64 14.85
C THR A 12 -1.19 -1.05 13.48
N LEU A 13 -1.57 0.24 13.42
CA LEU A 13 -1.78 0.96 12.17
C LEU A 13 -0.47 1.20 11.44
N ARG A 14 0.57 1.63 12.17
CA ARG A 14 1.92 1.80 11.61
C ARG A 14 2.49 0.47 11.10
N ALA A 15 2.28 -0.62 11.84
CA ALA A 15 2.68 -1.95 11.39
C ALA A 15 1.93 -2.37 10.12
N ALA A 16 0.62 -2.15 10.05
CA ALA A 16 -0.17 -2.42 8.86
C ALA A 16 0.25 -1.54 7.67
N ALA A 17 0.55 -0.25 7.90
CA ALA A 17 1.04 0.67 6.89
C ALA A 17 2.35 0.20 6.27
N SER A 18 3.33 -0.17 7.10
CA SER A 18 4.60 -0.73 6.65
C SER A 18 4.40 -2.05 5.89
N GLY A 19 3.46 -2.89 6.34
CA GLY A 19 3.11 -4.12 5.65
C GLY A 19 2.53 -3.89 4.25
N LEU A 20 1.64 -2.91 4.10
CA LEU A 20 1.07 -2.54 2.81
C LEU A 20 2.12 -1.95 1.86
N ALA A 21 2.95 -1.04 2.34
CA ALA A 21 4.05 -0.47 1.55
C ALA A 21 5.01 -1.58 1.05
N SER A 22 5.43 -2.48 1.94
CA SER A 22 6.29 -3.61 1.57
C SER A 22 5.61 -4.56 0.57
N ALA A 23 4.30 -4.79 0.71
CA ALA A 23 3.55 -5.61 -0.25
C ALA A 23 3.49 -4.94 -1.63
N GLY A 24 3.27 -3.63 -1.70
CA GLY A 24 3.29 -2.86 -2.94
C GLY A 24 4.65 -2.89 -3.64
N GLU A 25 5.73 -2.66 -2.89
CA GLU A 25 7.11 -2.75 -3.39
C GLU A 25 7.43 -4.13 -3.96
N ARG A 26 7.04 -5.20 -3.25
CA ARG A 26 7.22 -6.58 -3.70
C ARG A 26 6.43 -6.86 -4.97
N LEU A 27 5.17 -6.44 -5.04
CA LEU A 27 4.35 -6.61 -6.24
C LEU A 27 4.99 -5.93 -7.47
N ALA A 28 5.44 -4.68 -7.30
CA ALA A 28 6.10 -3.94 -8.36
C ALA A 28 7.44 -4.57 -8.78
N ALA A 29 8.18 -5.17 -7.83
CA ALA A 29 9.43 -5.88 -8.12
C ALA A 29 9.18 -7.18 -8.88
N GLU A 30 8.24 -8.02 -8.45
CA GLU A 30 7.90 -9.28 -9.12
C GLU A 30 7.37 -9.05 -10.52
N TRP A 31 6.53 -8.02 -10.72
CA TRP A 31 6.05 -7.64 -12.05
C TRP A 31 7.20 -7.25 -12.98
N ARG A 32 8.14 -6.41 -12.51
CA ARG A 32 9.33 -6.03 -13.28
C ARG A 32 10.21 -7.23 -13.61
N ASN A 33 10.40 -8.15 -12.67
CA ASN A 33 11.18 -9.37 -12.88
C ASN A 33 10.54 -10.26 -13.96
N LEU A 34 9.22 -10.41 -13.95
CA LEU A 34 8.50 -11.15 -14.98
C LEU A 34 8.70 -10.53 -16.37
N VAL A 35 8.49 -9.22 -16.50
CA VAL A 35 8.66 -8.50 -17.77
C VAL A 35 10.09 -8.62 -18.27
N SER A 36 11.07 -8.33 -17.41
CA SER A 36 12.49 -8.43 -17.76
C SER A 36 12.90 -9.85 -18.15
N GLY A 37 12.32 -10.86 -17.50
CA GLY A 37 12.55 -12.27 -17.82
C GLY A 37 12.12 -12.62 -19.25
N VAL A 38 10.96 -12.13 -19.68
CA VAL A 38 10.47 -12.35 -21.06
C VAL A 38 11.27 -11.53 -22.07
N GLU A 39 11.55 -10.26 -21.77
CA GLU A 39 12.38 -9.40 -22.63
C GLU A 39 13.78 -9.98 -22.85
N GLY A 40 14.36 -10.61 -21.81
CA GLY A 40 15.64 -11.31 -21.90
C GLY A 40 15.63 -12.52 -22.84
N MET A 41 14.46 -13.07 -23.15
CA MET A 41 14.29 -14.14 -24.16
C MET A 41 14.15 -13.59 -25.59
N GLY A 42 14.01 -12.26 -25.76
CA GLY A 42 13.74 -11.63 -27.05
C GLY A 42 12.31 -11.91 -27.54
N ALA A 43 12.18 -12.53 -28.71
CA ALA A 43 10.89 -13.00 -29.24
C ALA A 43 10.83 -14.54 -29.13
N PRO A 44 10.54 -15.10 -27.95
CA PRO A 44 10.54 -16.56 -27.75
C PRO A 44 9.50 -17.28 -28.62
N TRP A 45 8.52 -16.55 -29.16
CA TRP A 45 7.49 -17.02 -30.09
C TRP A 45 7.93 -17.08 -31.56
N GLY A 46 9.12 -16.58 -31.92
CA GLY A 46 9.60 -16.57 -33.31
C GLY A 46 8.98 -15.46 -34.16
N GLY A 47 9.28 -15.46 -35.46
CA GLY A 47 8.90 -14.41 -36.42
C GLY A 47 8.07 -14.89 -37.60
N ASP A 48 7.54 -16.10 -37.56
CA ASP A 48 6.54 -16.58 -38.52
C ASP A 48 5.15 -16.01 -38.19
N ASP A 49 4.17 -16.24 -39.06
CA ASP A 49 2.81 -15.68 -38.90
C ASP A 49 2.18 -16.07 -37.56
N ILE A 50 2.43 -17.31 -37.10
CA ILE A 50 1.95 -17.80 -35.81
C ILE A 50 2.68 -17.09 -34.66
N GLY A 51 4.00 -16.97 -34.74
CA GLY A 51 4.82 -16.26 -33.77
C GLY A 51 4.43 -14.78 -33.63
N MET A 52 4.14 -14.09 -34.73
CA MET A 52 3.66 -12.71 -34.70
C MET A 52 2.33 -12.58 -33.95
N LEU A 53 1.35 -13.45 -34.22
CA LEU A 53 0.06 -13.44 -33.52
C LEU A 53 0.22 -13.70 -32.01
N ILE A 54 1.13 -14.60 -31.63
CA ILE A 54 1.46 -14.87 -30.22
C ILE A 54 2.09 -13.62 -29.58
N GLY A 55 3.06 -12.99 -30.25
CA GLY A 55 3.75 -11.80 -29.75
C GLY A 55 2.81 -10.61 -29.56
N GLU A 56 1.89 -10.38 -30.50
CA GLU A 56 0.87 -9.35 -30.39
C GLU A 56 -0.08 -9.61 -29.22
N SER A 57 -0.56 -10.86 -29.09
CA SER A 57 -1.44 -11.28 -28.00
C SER A 57 -0.76 -11.12 -26.64
N TYR A 58 0.51 -11.54 -26.54
CA TYR A 58 1.32 -11.37 -25.34
C TYR A 58 1.47 -9.90 -24.98
N THR A 59 1.83 -9.04 -25.95
CA THR A 59 2.05 -7.60 -25.71
C THR A 59 0.77 -6.91 -25.20
N ALA A 60 -0.38 -7.25 -25.77
CA ALA A 60 -1.67 -6.73 -25.33
C ALA A 60 -2.00 -7.11 -23.88
N VAL A 61 -1.79 -8.39 -23.52
CA VAL A 61 -2.02 -8.88 -22.16
C VAL A 61 -1.00 -8.29 -21.18
N GLN A 62 0.28 -8.24 -21.56
CA GLN A 62 1.35 -7.67 -20.74
C GLN A 62 1.07 -6.21 -20.41
N THR A 63 0.61 -5.41 -21.38
CA THR A 63 0.27 -4.00 -21.16
C THR A 63 -0.82 -3.86 -20.11
N LYS A 64 -1.91 -4.63 -20.24
CA LYS A 64 -3.03 -4.58 -19.30
C LYS A 64 -2.67 -5.10 -17.91
N ALA A 65 -1.87 -6.16 -17.85
CA ALA A 65 -1.33 -6.65 -16.60
C ALA A 65 -0.41 -5.60 -15.94
N GLY A 66 0.40 -4.88 -16.72
CA GLY A 66 1.28 -3.84 -16.20
C GLY A 66 0.53 -2.65 -15.61
N GLU A 67 -0.51 -2.17 -16.28
CA GLU A 67 -1.43 -1.16 -15.74
C GLU A 67 -2.04 -1.64 -14.41
N SER A 68 -2.54 -2.88 -14.38
CA SER A 68 -3.21 -3.44 -13.21
C SER A 68 -2.26 -3.64 -12.01
N PHE A 69 -1.08 -4.21 -12.22
CA PHE A 69 -0.16 -4.50 -11.12
C PHE A 69 0.55 -3.26 -10.60
N SER A 70 0.87 -2.30 -11.49
CA SER A 70 1.43 -1.01 -11.08
C SER A 70 0.40 -0.22 -10.29
N GLY A 71 -0.85 -0.14 -10.77
CA GLY A 71 -1.94 0.52 -10.04
C GLY A 71 -2.22 -0.12 -8.68
N ALA A 72 -2.22 -1.45 -8.59
CA ALA A 72 -2.38 -2.14 -7.31
C ALA A 72 -1.21 -1.87 -6.34
N ALA A 73 0.03 -1.77 -6.84
CA ALA A 73 1.18 -1.42 -6.00
C ALA A 73 1.09 0.02 -5.47
N GLU A 74 0.64 0.96 -6.30
CA GLU A 74 0.38 2.35 -5.91
C GLU A 74 -0.74 2.46 -4.88
N ASP A 75 -1.84 1.74 -5.07
CA ASP A 75 -2.96 1.69 -4.12
C ASP A 75 -2.52 1.16 -2.74
N LEU A 76 -1.69 0.12 -2.71
CA LEU A 76 -1.13 -0.42 -1.47
C LEU A 76 -0.28 0.63 -0.73
N ALA A 77 0.57 1.36 -1.46
CA ALA A 77 1.36 2.44 -0.87
C ALA A 77 0.46 3.56 -0.32
N ALA A 78 -0.52 4.02 -1.10
CA ALA A 78 -1.45 5.07 -0.71
C ALA A 78 -2.32 4.67 0.50
N LEU A 79 -2.74 3.41 0.59
CA LEU A 79 -3.43 2.89 1.77
C LEU A 79 -2.51 2.86 2.99
N GLY A 80 -1.23 2.53 2.80
CA GLY A 80 -0.21 2.59 3.85
C GLY A 80 -0.04 4.01 4.40
N GLU A 81 0.06 5.01 3.53
CA GLU A 81 0.14 6.43 3.92
C GLU A 81 -1.08 6.86 4.75
N LYS A 82 -2.29 6.50 4.32
CA LYS A 82 -3.53 6.80 5.07
C LYS A 82 -3.55 6.18 6.45
N LEU A 83 -3.00 4.96 6.62
CA LEU A 83 -2.91 4.32 7.93
C LEU A 83 -1.88 5.00 8.83
N MET A 84 -0.77 5.51 8.27
CA MET A 84 0.19 6.33 9.01
C MET A 84 -0.46 7.63 9.50
N GLU A 85 -1.14 8.36 8.60
CA GLU A 85 -1.84 9.59 8.94
C GLU A 85 -2.89 9.36 10.03
N MET A 86 -3.62 8.24 9.97
CA MET A 86 -4.62 7.91 10.98
C MET A 86 -3.99 7.60 12.35
N ALA A 87 -2.83 6.94 12.36
CA ALA A 87 -2.06 6.71 13.59
C ALA A 87 -1.61 8.03 14.23
N ASP A 88 -1.05 8.94 13.43
CA ASP A 88 -0.55 10.24 13.88
C ASP A 88 -1.69 11.15 14.38
N ASN A 89 -2.83 11.14 13.67
CA ASN A 89 -4.01 11.88 14.08
C ASN A 89 -4.56 11.38 15.42
N HIS A 90 -4.56 10.07 15.65
CA HIS A 90 -5.03 9.52 16.92
C HIS A 90 -4.09 9.87 18.08
N GLU A 91 -2.77 9.75 17.90
CA GLU A 91 -1.83 10.10 18.98
C GLU A 91 -1.92 11.57 19.37
N ARG A 92 -1.99 12.46 18.38
CA ARG A 92 -2.20 13.90 18.63
C ARG A 92 -3.50 14.17 19.39
N ALA A 93 -4.60 13.53 19.02
CA ALA A 93 -5.88 13.71 19.71
C ALA A 93 -5.83 13.23 21.17
N GLU A 94 -5.12 12.13 21.44
CA GLU A 94 -4.92 11.63 22.81
C GLU A 94 -4.04 12.59 23.64
N GLU A 95 -2.95 13.09 23.06
CA GLU A 95 -2.06 14.06 23.72
C GLU A 95 -2.78 15.36 24.07
N GLU A 96 -3.59 15.89 23.15
CA GLU A 96 -4.42 17.08 23.37
C GLU A 96 -5.43 16.85 24.52
N MET A 97 -6.15 15.72 24.50
CA MET A 97 -7.12 15.37 25.53
C MET A 97 -6.47 15.22 26.92
N VAL A 98 -5.32 14.54 27.01
CA VAL A 98 -4.58 14.39 28.28
C VAL A 98 -4.11 15.74 28.81
N GLY A 99 -3.65 16.64 27.92
CA GLY A 99 -3.25 18.00 28.27
C GLY A 99 -4.39 18.83 28.84
N GLU A 100 -5.58 18.76 28.23
CA GLU A 100 -6.79 19.44 28.72
C GLU A 100 -7.24 18.92 30.08
N ILE A 101 -7.29 17.59 30.26
CA ILE A 101 -7.67 16.97 31.54
C ILE A 101 -6.69 17.36 32.65
N THR A 102 -5.39 17.36 32.37
CA THR A 102 -4.35 17.76 33.33
C THR A 102 -4.50 19.23 33.73
N SER A 103 -4.83 20.09 32.77
CA SER A 103 -5.07 21.51 33.01
C SER A 103 -6.30 21.74 33.89
N ILE A 104 -7.41 21.05 33.60
CA ILE A 104 -8.63 21.09 34.42
C ILE A 104 -8.36 20.55 35.83
N SER A 105 -7.66 19.41 35.96
CA SER A 105 -7.32 18.85 37.26
C SER A 105 -6.47 19.81 38.09
N THR A 106 -5.55 20.54 37.46
CA THR A 106 -4.72 21.53 38.13
C THR A 106 -5.55 22.72 38.61
N ALA A 107 -6.49 23.20 37.78
CA ALA A 107 -7.38 24.30 38.13
C ALA A 107 -8.40 23.95 39.24
N LEU A 108 -8.77 22.67 39.37
CA LEU A 108 -9.68 22.20 40.42
C LEU A 108 -8.99 21.88 41.76
N ASN A 109 -7.69 21.55 41.72
CA ASN A 109 -6.92 21.13 42.89
C ASN A 109 -5.98 22.24 43.44
N GLY A 110 -5.89 23.38 42.76
CA GLY A 110 -5.17 24.59 43.21
C GLY A 110 -6.12 25.63 43.78
#